data_AF-A0A3P3U9L5-F1
#
_entry.id   AF-A0A3P3U9L5-F1
#
_cell.length_a   1.000
_cell.length_b   1.000
_cell.length_c   1.000
_cell.angle_alpha   90.00
_cell.angle_beta   90.00
_cell.angle_gamma   90.00
#
_symmetry.space_group_name_H-M   'P 1'
#
loop_
_entity.id
_entity.type
_entity.pdbx_description
1 polymer ?
#
loop_
_entity_poly.entity_id
_entity_poly.type
_entity_poly.pdbx_seq_one_letter_code
_entity_poly.pdbx_strand_id
1 'polypeptide(L)'
;MARNGRKMTREEAGRLGGLATAKTHGKQFYQEIGQKGGEATSKSHNKEFYQEIGQKGGEATSQKHDKEFYRNIGRKGGVSRSKSY
;
A
#
# COMPACT_ATOMS: atom_id res chain seq x y z
N MET A 1 11.03 26.16 39.77
CA MET A 1 9.90 25.53 39.04
C MET A 1 10.46 24.72 37.89
N ALA A 2 10.49 23.39 38.00
CA ALA A 2 10.95 22.53 36.92
C ALA A 2 9.87 22.48 35.83
N ARG A 3 10.19 22.94 34.62
CA ARG A 3 9.35 22.70 33.43
C ARG A 3 9.41 21.20 33.15
N ASN A 4 8.41 20.45 33.62
CA ASN A 4 8.10 19.12 33.10
C ASN A 4 7.61 19.29 31.66
N GLY A 5 8.57 19.49 30.74
CA GLY A 5 8.32 19.55 29.30
C GLY A 5 7.88 18.17 28.85
N ARG A 6 6.60 18.05 28.51
CA ARG A 6 6.01 16.83 27.94
C ARG A 6 6.85 16.43 26.72
N LYS A 7 7.68 15.41 26.87
CA LYS A 7 8.56 14.91 25.81
C LYS A 7 7.67 14.33 24.70
N MET A 8 7.83 14.82 23.48
CA MET A 8 7.09 14.32 22.31
C MET A 8 7.32 12.82 22.15
N THR A 9 6.25 12.07 21.91
CA THR A 9 6.31 10.63 21.63
C THR A 9 6.85 10.35 20.21
N ARG A 10 7.33 9.14 19.95
CA ARG A 10 7.85 8.77 18.62
C ARG A 10 6.74 8.81 17.56
N GLU A 11 5.55 8.42 17.96
CA GLU A 11 4.33 8.41 17.16
C GLU A 11 3.91 9.85 16.82
N GLU A 12 3.91 10.76 17.79
CA GLU A 12 3.65 12.18 17.56
C GLU A 12 4.69 12.79 16.62
N ALA A 13 5.97 12.47 16.80
CA ALA A 13 7.05 12.94 15.92
C ALA A 13 6.89 12.41 14.49
N GLY A 14 6.60 11.12 14.31
CA GLY A 14 6.38 10.52 13.00
C GLY A 14 5.17 11.12 12.27
N ARG A 15 4.07 11.34 13.00
CA ARG A 15 2.87 12.00 12.47
C ARG A 15 3.16 13.43 12.02
N LEU A 16 3.86 14.21 12.85
CA LEU A 16 4.20 15.60 12.51
C LEU A 16 5.16 15.68 11.33
N GLY A 17 6.14 14.77 11.23
CA GLY A 17 7.03 14.66 10.08
C GLY A 17 6.25 14.37 8.79
N GLY A 18 5.36 13.38 8.82
CA GLY A 18 4.52 13.04 7.66
C GLY A 18 3.61 14.20 7.23
N LEU A 19 3.02 14.93 8.19
CA LEU A 19 2.21 16.12 7.90
C LEU A 19 3.03 17.26 7.30
N ALA A 20 4.26 17.47 7.77
CA ALA A 20 5.16 18.47 7.20
C ALA A 20 5.50 18.12 5.75
N THR A 21 5.90 16.87 5.48
CA THR A 21 6.19 16.38 4.12
C THR A 21 4.96 16.51 3.19
N ALA A 22 3.77 16.15 3.67
CA ALA A 22 2.55 16.24 2.86
C ALA A 22 2.16 17.69 2.51
N LYS A 23 2.55 18.67 3.33
CA LYS A 23 2.32 20.10 3.05
C LYS A 23 3.29 20.67 2.02
N THR A 24 4.52 20.15 1.95
CA THR A 24 5.58 20.70 1.09
C THR A 24 5.73 19.98 -0.24
N HIS A 25 5.24 18.75 -0.36
CA HIS A 25 5.44 17.91 -1.54
C HIS A 25 4.13 17.53 -2.24
N GLY A 26 4.15 17.61 -3.58
CA GLY A 26 3.03 17.25 -4.45
C GLY A 26 3.09 15.80 -4.95
N LYS A 27 2.16 15.46 -5.86
CA LYS A 27 2.00 14.11 -6.44
C LYS A 27 3.29 13.53 -7.03
N GLN A 28 4.06 14.33 -7.77
CA GLN A 28 5.28 13.85 -8.45
C GLN A 28 6.33 13.32 -7.48
N PHE A 29 6.47 13.95 -6.30
CA PHE A 29 7.40 13.50 -5.26
C PHE A 29 7.08 12.08 -4.79
N TYR A 30 5.80 11.79 -4.52
CA TYR A 30 5.39 10.45 -4.09
C TYR A 30 5.47 9.42 -5.21
N GLN A 31 5.23 9.83 -6.46
CA GLN A 31 5.43 8.95 -7.61
C GLN A 31 6.90 8.55 -7.76
N GLU A 32 7.83 9.50 -7.64
CA GLU A 32 9.26 9.23 -7.71
C GLU A 32 9.72 8.29 -6.59
N ILE A 33 9.26 8.54 -5.35
CA ILE A 33 9.57 7.66 -4.21
C ILE A 33 9.02 6.25 -4.45
N GLY A 34 7.77 6.14 -4.92
CA GLY A 34 7.16 4.85 -5.25
C GLY A 34 7.92 4.11 -6.34
N GLN A 35 8.35 4.81 -7.40
CA GLN A 35 9.16 4.22 -8.47
C GLN A 35 10.50 3.71 -7.93
N LYS A 36 11.24 4.53 -7.17
CA LYS A 36 12.53 4.13 -6.57
C LYS A 36 12.38 2.92 -5.66
N GLY A 37 11.32 2.88 -4.86
CA GLY A 37 10.99 1.71 -4.02
C GLY A 37 10.76 0.45 -4.86
N GLY A 38 9.93 0.55 -5.90
CA GLY A 38 9.65 -0.55 -6.80
C GLY A 38 10.89 -1.07 -7.53
N GLU A 39 11.76 -0.17 -8.02
CA GLU A 39 13.03 -0.53 -8.66
C GLU A 39 14.01 -1.20 -7.69
N ALA A 40 14.07 -0.74 -6.45
CA ALA A 40 14.91 -1.37 -5.43
C ALA A 40 14.41 -2.79 -5.13
N THR A 41 13.11 -2.97 -4.93
CA THR A 41 12.48 -4.27 -4.69
C THR A 41 12.65 -5.22 -5.88
N SER A 42 12.49 -4.75 -7.12
CA SER A 42 12.65 -5.60 -8.30
C SER A 42 14.10 -6.04 -8.52
N LYS A 43 15.08 -5.23 -8.10
CA LYS A 43 16.50 -5.59 -8.14
C LYS A 43 16.89 -6.59 -7.04
N SER A 44 16.26 -6.52 -5.86
CA SER A 44 16.62 -7.38 -4.72
C SER A 44 15.86 -8.71 -4.68
N HIS A 45 14.76 -8.86 -5.41
CA HIS A 45 13.89 -10.03 -5.33
C HIS A 45 13.69 -10.73 -6.67
N ASN A 46 13.58 -12.06 -6.60
CA ASN A 46 13.36 -12.93 -7.74
C ASN A 46 11.87 -13.32 -7.89
N LYS A 47 11.58 -14.23 -8.81
CA LYS A 47 10.23 -14.69 -9.13
C LYS A 47 9.54 -15.34 -7.94
N GLU A 48 10.28 -16.13 -7.16
CA GLU A 48 9.79 -16.89 -6.03
C GLU A 48 9.25 -15.97 -4.94
N PHE A 49 9.92 -14.85 -4.68
CA PHE A 49 9.42 -13.81 -3.77
C PHE A 49 8.04 -13.29 -4.18
N TYR A 50 7.85 -12.96 -5.46
CA TYR A 50 6.56 -12.45 -5.96
C TYR A 50 5.46 -13.52 -5.93
N GLN A 51 5.81 -14.79 -6.15
CA GLN A 51 4.88 -15.90 -6.03
C GLN A 51 4.42 -16.07 -4.58
N GLU A 52 5.35 -16.02 -3.62
CA GLU A 52 5.06 -16.18 -2.20
C GLU A 52 4.14 -15.07 -1.69
N ILE A 53 4.44 -13.79 -1.98
CA ILE A 53 3.58 -12.69 -1.55
C ILE A 53 2.21 -12.73 -2.25
N GLY A 54 2.16 -13.19 -3.50
CA GLY A 54 0.91 -13.40 -4.25
C GLY A 54 0.05 -14.49 -3.61
N GLN A 55 0.66 -15.61 -3.24
CA GLN A 55 0.00 -16.70 -2.53
C GLN A 55 -0.56 -16.23 -1.18
N LYS A 56 0.27 -15.57 -0.37
CA LYS A 56 -0.15 -15.00 0.93
C LYS A 56 -1.32 -14.03 0.79
N GLY A 57 -1.30 -13.17 -0.23
CA GLY A 57 -2.40 -12.26 -0.53
C GLY A 57 -3.68 -13.00 -0.93
N GLY A 58 -3.56 -14.04 -1.74
CA GLY A 58 -4.67 -14.91 -2.15
C GLY A 58 -5.30 -15.66 -0.97
N GLU A 59 -4.48 -16.25 -0.10
CA GLU A 59 -4.92 -16.94 1.12
C GLU A 59 -5.63 -16.00 2.09
N ALA A 60 -5.05 -14.81 2.34
CA ALA A 60 -5.68 -13.81 3.20
C ALA A 60 -7.03 -13.33 2.65
N THR A 61 -7.16 -13.27 1.33
CA THR A 61 -8.42 -12.90 0.65
C THR A 61 -9.44 -14.04 0.77
N SER A 62 -9.03 -15.29 0.51
CA SER A 62 -9.94 -16.45 0.55
C SER A 62 -10.46 -16.74 1.95
N GLN A 63 -9.65 -16.51 2.98
CA GLN A 63 -10.07 -16.64 4.38
C GLN A 63 -11.12 -15.59 4.78
N LYS A 64 -11.10 -14.40 4.16
CA LYS A 64 -11.98 -13.28 4.51
C LYS A 64 -13.28 -13.22 3.72
N HIS A 65 -13.35 -13.90 2.58
CA HIS A 65 -14.42 -13.71 1.60
C HIS A 65 -15.11 -15.01 1.21
N ASP A 66 -16.39 -14.90 0.90
CA ASP A 66 -17.25 -16.02 0.53
C ASP A 66 -17.45 -16.15 -0.99
N LYS A 67 -18.26 -17.12 -1.41
CA LYS A 67 -18.56 -17.36 -2.82
C LYS A 67 -19.25 -16.18 -3.50
N GLU A 68 -20.07 -15.42 -2.77
CA GLU A 68 -20.75 -14.22 -3.29
C GLU A 68 -19.75 -13.12 -3.66
N PHE A 69 -18.72 -12.91 -2.84
CA PHE A 69 -17.64 -11.98 -3.17
C PHE A 69 -16.97 -12.33 -4.51
N TYR A 70 -16.60 -13.60 -4.70
CA TYR A 70 -15.95 -14.05 -5.94
C TYR A 70 -16.87 -13.94 -7.17
N ARG A 71 -18.16 -14.25 -7.03
CA ARG A 71 -19.17 -14.03 -8.09
C ARG A 71 -19.23 -12.55 -8.48
N ASN A 72 -19.26 -11.65 -7.50
CA ASN A 72 -19.37 -10.22 -7.71
C ASN A 72 -18.15 -9.64 -8.43
N ILE A 73 -16.92 -9.99 -8.03
CA ILE A 73 -15.71 -9.52 -8.70
C ILE A 73 -15.58 -10.09 -10.11
N GLY A 74 -15.97 -11.36 -10.32
CA GLY A 74 -16.01 -11.99 -11.64
C GLY A 74 -16.97 -11.28 -12.60
N ARG A 75 -18.19 -10.97 -12.13
CA ARG A 75 -19.17 -10.18 -12.89
C ARG A 75 -18.63 -8.79 -13.25
N LYS A 76 -18.05 -8.08 -12.28
CA LYS A 76 -17.44 -6.76 -12.53
C LYS A 76 -16.33 -6.84 -13.58
N GLY A 77 -15.45 -7.84 -13.50
CA GLY A 77 -14.39 -8.05 -14.49
C GLY A 77 -14.92 -8.34 -15.90
N GLY A 78 -15.99 -9.14 -16.00
CA GLY A 78 -16.67 -9.42 -17.28
C GLY A 78 -17.27 -8.16 -17.90
N VAL A 79 -17.98 -7.35 -17.12
CA VAL A 79 -18.59 -6.08 -17.59
C VAL A 79 -17.53 -5.06 -18.02
N SER A 80 -16.42 -4.96 -17.30
CA SER A 80 -15.32 -4.07 -17.69
C SER A 80 -14.69 -4.47 -19.02
N ARG A 81 -14.53 -5.78 -19.28
CA ARG A 81 -14.05 -6.27 -20.58
C ARG A 81 -15.05 -6.00 -21.71
N SER A 82 -16.34 -6.16 -21.45
CA SER A 82 -17.37 -5.95 -22.49
C SER A 82 -17.60 -4.48 -22.85
N LYS A 83 -17.27 -3.53 -21.97
CA LYS A 83 -17.36 -2.08 -22.23
C LYS A 83 -16.17 -1.50 -22.98
N SER A 84 -15.07 -2.26 -23.11
CA SER A 84 -13.88 -1.86 -23.85
C SER A 84 -13.91 -2.26 -25.33
N TYR A 85 -15.02 -2.85 -25.79
CA TYR A 85 -15.35 -3.13 -27.19
C TYR A 85 -16.55 -2.30 -27.60
#